data_AF-A0A4Y9YF18-F1
#
_entry.id   AF-A0A4Y9YF18-F1
#
_cell.length_a   1.000
_cell.length_b   1.000
_cell.length_c   1.000
_cell.angle_alpha   90.00
_cell.angle_beta   90.00
_cell.angle_gamma   90.00
#
_symmetry.space_group_name_H-M   'P 1'
#
loop_
_entity.id
_entity.type
_entity.pdbx_description
1 polymer ?
#
loop_
_entity_poly.entity_id
_entity_poly.type
_entity_poly.pdbx_seq_one_letter_code
_entity_poly.pdbx_strand_id
1 'polypeptide(L)'
;MLFLPLYCVVAPAIGFSLEYQGLVSHLWTNGVFYFMLILVPIFCLSRDFVWKYYKRTYAPASYHIAQEIQKYNIPDYRPRQEQFQKAIKKVRAVQRMRRNRGFAFSQTENPARQDQSRLIRAYDTSKSDARPSGY
;
A
#
# COMPACT_ATOMS: atom_id res chain seq x y z
N MET A 1 9.42 23.87 19.38
CA MET A 1 9.94 25.21 19.77
C MET A 1 8.97 26.04 20.61
N LEU A 2 7.66 25.74 20.63
CA LEU A 2 6.69 26.50 21.46
C LEU A 2 6.54 25.97 22.90
N PHE A 3 6.84 24.70 23.15
CA PHE A 3 6.71 24.10 24.49
C PHE A 3 7.67 24.69 25.51
N LEU A 4 8.95 24.84 25.15
CA LEU A 4 10.00 25.37 26.03
C LEU A 4 9.71 26.80 26.53
N PRO A 5 9.42 27.80 25.67
CA PRO A 5 9.13 29.16 26.14
C PRO A 5 7.83 29.22 26.95
N LEU A 6 6.80 28.45 26.59
CA LEU A 6 5.54 28.41 27.33
C LEU A 6 5.76 27.86 28.75
N TYR A 7 6.52 26.77 28.87
CA TYR A 7 6.83 26.14 30.16
C TYR A 7 7.68 27.08 31.05
N CYS A 8 8.71 27.71 30.49
CA CYS A 8 9.59 28.62 31.23
C CYS A 8 8.89 29.93 31.68
N VAL A 9 7.72 30.28 31.14
CA VAL A 9 6.92 31.44 31.59
C VAL A 9 5.85 30.99 32.60
N VAL A 10 5.13 29.91 32.32
CA VAL A 10 4.01 29.45 33.15
C VAL A 10 4.47 28.78 34.45
N ALA A 11 5.52 27.96 34.40
CA ALA A 11 5.97 27.22 35.58
C ALA A 11 6.49 28.16 36.70
N PRO A 12 7.39 29.13 36.42
CA PRO A 12 7.84 30.06 37.45
C PRO A 12 6.71 30.95 37.98
N ALA A 13 5.70 31.27 37.16
CA ALA A 13 4.54 32.05 37.58
C ALA A 13 3.66 31.33 38.63
N ILE A 14 3.68 29.99 38.64
CA ILE A 14 2.93 29.15 39.59
C ILE A 14 3.80 28.79 40.82
N GLY A 15 5.05 29.29 40.88
CA GLY A 15 6.00 28.97 41.96
C GLY A 15 6.68 27.61 41.79
N PHE A 16 6.64 27.02 40.59
CA PHE A 16 7.23 25.73 40.26
C PHE A 16 8.43 25.91 39.32
N SER A 17 9.55 25.24 39.59
CA SER A 17 10.80 25.33 38.82
C SER A 17 11.29 26.78 38.57
N LEU A 18 11.66 27.45 39.66
CA LEU A 18 12.17 28.82 39.65
C LEU A 18 13.52 28.96 38.92
N GLU A 19 14.20 27.84 38.65
CA GLU A 19 15.49 27.81 37.95
C GLU A 19 15.36 28.25 36.48
N TYR A 20 14.16 28.18 35.91
CA TYR A 20 13.91 28.58 34.51
C TYR A 20 13.54 30.06 34.36
N GLN A 21 13.50 30.82 35.45
CA GLN A 21 13.13 32.23 35.41
C GLN A 21 14.18 33.04 34.63
N GLY A 22 13.76 33.75 33.58
CA GLY A 22 14.66 34.51 32.71
C GLY A 22 15.53 33.67 31.77
N LEU A 23 15.38 32.34 31.74
CA LEU A 23 16.14 31.45 30.86
C LEU A 23 15.86 31.76 29.37
N VAL A 24 14.60 32.01 29.02
CA VAL A 24 14.17 32.19 27.62
C VAL A 24 14.85 33.39 26.96
N SER A 25 14.93 34.52 27.66
CA SER A 25 15.57 35.73 27.11
C SER A 25 17.06 35.51 26.85
N HIS A 26 17.77 34.82 27.75
CA HIS A 26 19.19 34.51 27.58
C HIS A 26 19.44 33.47 26.49
N LEU A 27 18.60 32.43 26.39
CA LEU A 27 18.78 31.35 25.43
C LEU A 27 18.46 31.80 23.99
N TRP A 28 17.41 32.60 23.80
CA TRP A 28 16.96 33.01 22.47
C TRP A 28 17.71 34.21 21.88
N THR A 29 18.35 35.03 22.71
CA THR A 29 19.21 36.12 22.23
C THR A 29 20.63 35.66 21.96
N ASN A 30 21.03 34.49 22.47
CA ASN A 30 22.38 33.97 22.31
C ASN A 30 22.57 33.31 20.94
N GLY A 31 23.35 33.93 20.06
CA GLY A 31 23.70 33.39 18.74
C GLY A 31 24.51 32.09 18.80
N VAL A 32 25.33 31.90 19.83
CA VAL A 32 26.17 30.69 20.01
C VAL A 32 25.29 29.47 20.25
N PHE A 33 24.14 29.64 20.92
CA PHE A 33 23.18 28.55 21.16
C PHE A 33 22.66 27.98 19.83
N TYR A 34 22.21 28.83 18.90
CA TYR A 34 21.73 28.37 17.59
C TYR A 34 22.83 27.74 16.74
N PHE A 35 24.05 28.29 16.81
CA PHE A 35 25.19 27.71 16.11
C PHE A 35 25.51 26.31 16.61
N MET A 36 25.57 26.11 17.94
CA MET A 36 25.82 24.79 18.53
C MET A 36 24.67 23.82 18.27
N LEU A 37 23.42 24.31 18.25
CA LEU A 37 22.24 23.51 17.92
C LEU A 37 22.32 22.92 16.50
N ILE A 38 22.99 23.60 15.57
CA ILE A 38 23.22 23.09 14.21
C ILE A 38 24.51 22.27 14.12
N LEU A 39 25.61 22.79 14.67
CA LEU A 39 26.94 22.19 14.55
C LEU A 39 27.00 20.81 15.20
N VAL A 40 26.50 20.69 16.43
CA VAL A 40 26.63 19.45 17.21
C VAL A 40 25.91 18.28 16.52
N PRO A 41 24.63 18.40 16.10
CA PRO A 41 23.96 17.33 15.36
C PRO A 41 24.65 17.02 14.04
N ILE A 42 25.07 18.01 13.26
CA ILE A 42 25.76 17.75 11.98
C ILE A 42 27.04 16.95 12.22
N PHE A 43 27.83 17.32 13.22
CA PHE A 43 29.07 16.61 13.53
C PHE A 43 28.81 15.18 14.03
N CYS A 44 27.86 15.01 14.96
CA CYS A 44 27.49 13.69 15.48
C CYS A 44 26.90 12.77 14.39
N LEU A 45 26.05 13.30 13.49
CA LEU A 45 25.43 12.53 12.43
C LEU A 45 26.36 12.32 11.22
N SER A 46 27.46 13.08 11.10
CA SER A 46 28.38 12.96 9.95
C SER A 46 28.89 11.53 9.77
N ARG A 47 29.32 10.89 10.86
CA ARG A 47 29.81 9.50 10.86
C ARG A 47 28.72 8.52 10.43
N ASP A 48 27.50 8.68 10.96
CA ASP A 48 26.37 7.80 10.61
C ASP A 48 25.91 8.00 9.18
N PHE A 49 25.93 9.25 8.69
CA PHE A 49 25.62 9.59 7.31
C PHE A 49 26.65 8.99 6.34
N VAL A 50 27.94 9.13 6.64
CA VAL A 50 29.02 8.52 5.86
C VAL A 50 28.91 7.00 5.87
N TRP A 51 28.63 6.39 7.03
CA TRP A 51 28.47 4.93 7.12
C TRP A 51 27.25 4.44 6.33
N LYS A 52 26.14 5.18 6.38
CA LYS A 52 24.93 4.88 5.59
C LYS A 52 25.19 5.01 4.10
N TYR A 53 25.93 6.04 3.69
CA TYR A 53 26.35 6.23 2.30
C TYR A 53 27.25 5.08 1.84
N TYR A 54 28.31 4.79 2.61
CA TYR A 54 29.25 3.71 2.30
C TYR A 54 28.56 2.37 2.10
N LYS A 55 27.68 1.97 3.03
CA LYS A 55 26.92 0.71 2.91
C LYS A 55 26.03 0.69 1.68
N ARG A 56 25.43 1.81 1.28
CA ARG A 56 24.54 1.84 0.12
C ARG A 56 25.32 1.79 -1.20
N THR A 57 26.53 2.38 -1.25
CA THR A 57 27.34 2.46 -2.47
C THR A 57 28.25 1.25 -2.67
N TYR A 58 28.96 0.82 -1.63
CA TYR A 58 30.02 -0.19 -1.75
C TYR A 58 29.62 -1.58 -1.24
N ALA A 59 28.62 -1.67 -0.36
CA ALA A 59 28.15 -2.94 0.20
C ALA A 59 26.60 -3.06 0.19
N PRO A 60 25.94 -2.90 -0.97
CA PRO A 60 24.49 -2.89 -1.04
C PRO A 60 23.89 -4.27 -0.72
N ALA A 61 22.94 -4.30 0.20
CA ALA A 61 22.08 -5.46 0.41
C ALA A 61 21.01 -5.57 -0.70
N SER A 62 20.45 -6.76 -0.90
CA SER A 62 19.48 -7.04 -1.99
C SER A 62 18.28 -6.09 -2.00
N TYR A 63 17.81 -5.64 -0.82
CA TYR A 63 16.69 -4.70 -0.74
C TYR A 63 17.05 -3.29 -1.23
N HIS A 64 18.32 -2.85 -1.09
CA HIS A 64 18.76 -1.56 -1.62
C HIS A 64 18.70 -1.54 -3.14
N ILE A 65 19.11 -2.65 -3.76
CA ILE A 65 19.05 -2.85 -5.21
C ILE A 65 17.59 -2.87 -5.68
N ALA A 66 16.72 -3.62 -5.00
CA ALA A 66 15.30 -3.67 -5.34
C ALA A 66 14.62 -2.29 -5.24
N GLN A 67 14.94 -1.50 -4.21
CA GLN A 67 14.45 -0.13 -4.06
C GLN A 67 14.93 0.79 -5.19
N GLU A 68 16.17 0.64 -5.64
CA GLU A 68 16.71 1.43 -6.74
C GLU A 68 16.05 1.06 -8.07
N ILE A 69 15.86 -0.24 -8.34
CA ILE A 69 15.12 -0.71 -9.51
C ILE A 69 13.69 -0.14 -9.52
N GLN A 70 13.01 -0.14 -8.38
CA GLN A 70 11.67 0.45 -8.25
C GLN A 70 11.68 1.96 -8.44
N LYS A 71 12.64 2.68 -7.83
CA LYS A 71 12.75 4.14 -7.92
C LYS A 71 13.01 4.61 -9.34
N TYR A 72 13.92 3.94 -10.05
CA TYR A 72 14.27 4.29 -11.42
C TYR A 72 13.32 3.66 -12.45
N ASN A 73 12.38 2.82 -12.00
CA ASN A 73 11.42 2.09 -12.83
C ASN A 73 12.03 1.61 -14.14
N ILE A 74 13.21 0.98 -14.04
CA ILE A 74 13.99 0.56 -15.21
C ILE A 74 13.07 -0.37 -16.00
N PRO A 75 12.71 -0.01 -17.25
CA PRO A 75 11.86 -0.87 -18.04
C PRO A 75 12.61 -2.18 -18.26
N ASP A 76 12.02 -3.26 -17.78
CA ASP A 76 12.61 -4.59 -17.84
C ASP A 76 12.55 -5.05 -19.32
N TYR A 77 13.54 -4.65 -20.12
CA TYR A 77 13.59 -4.93 -21.55
C TYR A 77 13.89 -6.42 -21.75
N ARG A 78 12.82 -7.22 -21.82
CA ARG A 78 12.88 -8.67 -22.04
C ARG A 78 12.28 -9.01 -23.41
N PRO A 79 13.00 -8.74 -24.52
CA PRO A 79 12.47 -8.91 -25.88
C PRO A 79 12.08 -10.36 -26.16
N ARG A 80 12.79 -11.33 -25.57
CA ARG A 80 12.43 -12.76 -25.64
C ARG A 80 11.08 -13.06 -24.99
N GLN A 81 10.72 -12.38 -23.90
CA GLN A 81 9.41 -12.56 -23.26
C GLN A 81 8.30 -11.94 -24.10
N GLU A 82 8.51 -10.78 -24.71
CA GLU A 82 7.52 -10.20 -25.61
C GLU A 82 7.28 -11.06 -26.85
N GLN A 83 8.33 -11.58 -27.46
CA GLN A 83 8.25 -12.52 -28.58
C GLN A 83 7.56 -13.82 -28.16
N PHE A 84 7.90 -14.37 -27.00
CA PHE A 84 7.25 -15.54 -26.43
C PHE A 84 5.77 -15.31 -26.14
N GLN A 85 5.41 -14.16 -25.55
CA GLN A 85 4.00 -13.79 -25.35
C GLN A 85 3.26 -13.64 -26.68
N LYS A 86 3.88 -13.03 -27.70
CA LYS A 86 3.30 -12.93 -29.05
C LYS A 86 3.11 -14.33 -29.67
N ALA A 87 4.05 -15.24 -29.48
CA ALA A 87 3.95 -16.63 -29.93
C ALA A 87 2.84 -17.40 -29.19
N ILE A 88 2.79 -17.33 -27.86
CA ILE A 88 1.71 -17.93 -27.05
C ILE A 88 0.34 -17.37 -27.42
N LYS A 89 0.23 -16.05 -27.63
CA LYS A 89 -1.03 -15.42 -28.05
C LYS A 89 -1.52 -15.91 -29.42
N LYS A 90 -0.67 -16.55 -30.24
CA LYS A 90 -1.07 -17.25 -31.48
C LYS A 90 -1.55 -18.70 -31.23
N VAL A 91 -1.25 -19.28 -30.07
CA VAL A 91 -1.70 -20.63 -29.71
C VAL A 91 -3.21 -20.64 -29.51
N ARG A 92 -3.89 -21.52 -30.27
CA ARG A 92 -5.37 -21.62 -30.35
C ARG A 92 -6.04 -21.80 -28.99
N ALA A 93 -5.46 -22.58 -28.07
CA ALA A 93 -6.00 -22.80 -26.73
C ALA A 93 -6.04 -21.51 -25.89
N VAL A 94 -4.97 -20.70 -25.93
CA VAL A 94 -4.89 -19.43 -25.20
C VAL A 94 -5.83 -18.38 -25.82
N GLN A 95 -5.97 -18.36 -27.15
CA GLN A 95 -6.94 -17.50 -27.81
C GLN A 95 -8.38 -17.81 -27.40
N ARG A 96 -8.73 -19.10 -27.27
CA ARG A 96 -10.05 -19.54 -26.81
C ARG A 96 -10.30 -19.15 -25.35
N MET A 97 -9.33 -19.36 -24.45
CA MET A 97 -9.44 -18.90 -23.06
C MET A 97 -9.61 -17.39 -22.95
N ARG A 98 -8.85 -16.61 -23.73
CA ARG A 98 -8.92 -15.14 -23.71
C ARG A 98 -10.21 -14.58 -24.31
N ARG A 99 -10.81 -15.27 -25.27
CA ARG A 99 -12.11 -14.89 -25.87
C ARG A 99 -13.30 -15.39 -25.07
N ASN A 100 -13.09 -16.07 -23.94
CA ASN A 100 -14.18 -16.50 -23.10
C ASN A 100 -14.91 -15.28 -22.53
N ARG A 101 -16.20 -15.13 -22.84
CA ARG A 101 -17.06 -14.04 -22.36
C ARG A 101 -17.63 -14.31 -20.96
N GLY A 102 -17.17 -15.38 -20.30
CA GLY A 102 -17.68 -15.79 -18.99
C GLY A 102 -19.12 -16.32 -19.06
N PHE A 103 -19.56 -16.81 -20.23
CA PHE A 103 -20.85 -17.46 -20.34
C PHE A 103 -20.81 -18.76 -19.55
N ALA A 104 -21.53 -18.79 -18.44
CA ALA A 104 -21.72 -19.96 -17.62
C ALA A 104 -23.21 -20.14 -17.42
N PHE A 105 -23.72 -21.32 -17.81
CA PHE A 105 -25.12 -21.67 -17.67
C PHE A 105 -25.20 -23.04 -17.01
N SER A 106 -25.70 -23.05 -15.77
CA SER A 106 -25.89 -24.26 -14.99
C SER A 106 -27.32 -24.77 -15.21
N GLN A 107 -27.51 -25.52 -16.29
CA GLN A 107 -28.77 -26.21 -16.57
C GLN A 107 -28.45 -27.65 -16.99
N THR A 108 -29.07 -28.63 -16.33
CA THR A 108 -28.94 -30.03 -16.72
C THR A 108 -30.04 -30.41 -17.69
N GLU A 109 -29.69 -30.79 -18.92
CA GLU A 109 -30.61 -31.33 -19.94
C GLU A 109 -30.97 -32.80 -19.63
N ASN A 110 -31.35 -33.12 -18.39
CA ASN A 110 -31.75 -34.49 -18.06
C ASN A 110 -33.27 -34.64 -18.27
N PRO A 111 -33.74 -35.23 -19.39
CA PRO A 111 -35.15 -35.33 -19.70
C PRO A 111 -35.93 -36.19 -18.69
N ALA A 112 -35.25 -37.04 -17.90
CA ALA A 112 -35.89 -37.92 -16.93
C ALA A 112 -36.07 -37.28 -15.53
N ARG A 113 -35.33 -36.22 -15.20
CA ARG A 113 -35.36 -35.61 -13.85
C ARG A 113 -35.76 -34.14 -13.81
N GLN A 114 -35.52 -33.37 -14.87
CA GLN A 114 -35.78 -31.92 -14.90
C GLN A 114 -36.22 -31.48 -16.29
N ASP A 115 -37.41 -31.88 -16.72
CA ASP A 115 -38.04 -31.28 -17.90
C ASP A 115 -38.59 -29.89 -17.53
N GLN A 116 -37.76 -28.86 -17.76
CA GLN A 116 -38.12 -27.48 -17.44
C GLN A 116 -39.35 -26.99 -18.20
N SER A 117 -39.58 -27.53 -19.42
CA SER A 117 -40.74 -27.16 -20.22
C SER A 117 -42.04 -27.65 -19.61
N ARG A 118 -42.03 -28.86 -19.03
CA ARG A 118 -43.16 -29.43 -18.28
C ARG A 118 -43.39 -28.68 -16.97
N LEU A 119 -42.33 -28.32 -16.25
CA LEU A 119 -42.43 -27.58 -14.99
C LEU A 119 -43.12 -26.22 -15.20
N ILE A 120 -42.73 -25.46 -16.23
CA ILE A 120 -43.33 -24.15 -16.54
C ILE A 120 -44.84 -24.26 -16.83
N ARG A 121 -45.26 -25.32 -17.52
CA ARG A 121 -46.67 -25.53 -17.89
C ARG A 121 -47.55 -26.04 -16.75
N ALA A 122 -46.94 -26.66 -15.74
CA ALA A 122 -47.68 -27.27 -14.64
C ALA A 122 -48.06 -26.29 -13.51
N TYR A 123 -47.43 -25.11 -13.45
CA TYR A 123 -47.60 -24.16 -12.36
C TYR A 123 -48.31 -22.88 -12.84
N ASP A 124 -49.39 -22.49 -12.15
CA ASP A 124 -50.14 -21.24 -12.37
C ASP A 124 -50.02 -20.37 -11.10
N THR A 125 -49.32 -19.24 -11.20
CA THR A 125 -49.00 -18.37 -10.05
C THR A 125 -50.15 -17.45 -9.64
N SER A 126 -51.27 -17.43 -10.37
CA SER A 126 -52.43 -16.58 -10.05
C SER A 126 -53.30 -17.14 -8.92
N LYS A 127 -53.11 -18.42 -8.56
CA LYS A 127 -53.86 -19.11 -7.50
C LYS A 127 -53.01 -19.18 -6.22
N SER A 128 -53.42 -18.48 -5.17
CA SER A 128 -52.67 -18.33 -3.90
C SER A 128 -52.71 -19.55 -2.97
N ASP A 129 -53.75 -20.39 -3.07
CA ASP A 129 -54.03 -21.43 -2.07
C ASP A 129 -53.73 -22.87 -2.52
N ALA A 130 -53.37 -23.07 -3.79
CA ALA A 130 -53.03 -24.38 -4.31
C ALA A 130 -51.52 -24.62 -4.19
N ARG A 131 -51.07 -25.18 -3.06
CA ARG A 131 -49.70 -25.68 -2.96
C ARG A 131 -49.53 -26.89 -3.89
N PRO A 132 -48.51 -26.90 -4.77
CA PRO A 132 -48.27 -28.03 -5.66
C PRO A 132 -47.86 -29.25 -4.83
N SER A 133 -48.69 -30.29 -4.84
CA SER A 133 -48.32 -31.59 -4.27
C SER A 133 -47.32 -32.26 -5.22
N GLY A 134 -46.05 -32.30 -4.82
CA GLY A 134 -45.02 -33.00 -5.59
C GLY A 134 -45.31 -34.51 -5.62
N TYR A 135 -45.19 -35.10 -6.80
CA TYR A 135 -45.06 -36.54 -7.00
C TYR A 135 -43.69 -36.81 -7.62
#